data_AF-A0A364NC04-F1
#
_entry.id   AF-A0A364NC04-F1
#
_cell.length_a   1.000
_cell.length_b   1.000
_cell.length_c   1.000
_cell.angle_alpha   90.00
_cell.angle_beta   90.00
_cell.angle_gamma   90.00
#
_symmetry.space_group_name_H-M   'P 1'
#
loop_
_entity.id
_entity.type
_entity.pdbx_description
1 polymer ?
#
loop_
_entity_poly.entity_id
_entity_poly.type
_entity_poly.pdbx_seq_one_letter_code
_entity_poly.pdbx_strand_id
1 'polypeptide(L)'
;MFTLPRELGIDELPWGNWTMAGCFVIHYLYRAVLAPLFLNPSMSPMHPLVWLMAFGFQMFNAISIGGYLAGYGPTSPYEWGARSEWMFVGLVIWCWGLMANMFHDDDLREIRRSADRKQRKEAKEQGKPMESVDKIYMIPKNGLFKYALHAHYFCEWIEWAGWWMIGGWQCHPARSFLFNEISTMLPRALQGKRWYEKKFGKEKLQGRKAVIPGVI
;
A
#
# COMPACT_ATOMS: atom_id res chain seq x y z
N MET A 1 17.44 19.51 9.95
CA MET A 1 16.59 19.89 11.10
C MET A 1 16.62 21.42 11.23
N PHE A 2 16.21 22.17 10.19
CA PHE A 2 16.46 23.63 10.10
C PHE A 2 15.22 24.48 9.76
N THR A 3 14.01 23.92 9.84
CA THR A 3 12.79 24.61 9.39
C THR A 3 11.63 24.53 10.37
N LEU A 4 11.89 24.30 11.66
CA LEU A 4 10.86 24.54 12.68
C LEU A 4 10.71 26.07 12.82
N PRO A 5 9.49 26.63 12.69
CA PRO A 5 9.29 28.05 12.82
C PRO A 5 9.73 28.48 14.23
N ARG A 6 10.80 29.27 14.33
CA ARG A 6 11.21 29.89 15.60
C ARG A 6 10.07 30.65 16.28
N GLU A 7 9.10 31.09 15.48
CA GLU A 7 7.85 31.74 15.91
C GLU A 7 6.96 30.88 16.81
N LEU A 8 7.05 29.55 16.72
CA LEU A 8 6.28 28.62 17.55
C LEU A 8 7.02 28.15 18.81
N GLY A 9 8.30 28.52 18.97
CA GLY A 9 9.11 28.08 20.11
C GLY A 9 9.33 26.56 20.19
N ILE A 10 9.22 25.85 19.07
CA ILE A 10 9.42 24.40 19.00
C ILE A 10 10.90 24.14 18.71
N ASP A 11 11.67 23.80 19.75
CA ASP A 11 13.08 23.45 19.62
C ASP A 11 13.28 22.02 19.08
N GLU A 12 12.43 21.09 19.51
CA GLU A 12 12.45 19.69 19.09
C GLU A 12 11.03 19.10 19.02
N LEU A 13 10.78 18.25 18.03
CA LEU A 13 9.51 17.53 17.93
C LEU A 13 9.48 16.32 18.88
N PRO A 14 8.35 16.06 19.56
CA PRO A 14 8.21 14.88 20.38
C PRO A 14 8.44 13.57 19.62
N TRP A 15 8.83 12.53 20.35
CA TRP A 15 9.09 11.20 19.82
C TRP A 15 7.88 10.57 19.07
N GLY A 16 6.64 10.95 19.42
CA GLY A 16 5.45 10.48 18.71
C GLY A 16 5.37 10.98 17.26
N ASN A 17 5.77 12.23 17.00
CA ASN A 17 5.86 12.79 15.64
C ASN A 17 6.88 12.00 14.82
N TRP A 18 8.06 11.75 15.41
CA TRP A 18 9.12 10.95 14.78
C TRP A 18 8.71 9.50 14.55
N THR A 19 7.91 8.93 15.45
CA THR A 19 7.36 7.57 15.29
C THR A 19 6.44 7.50 14.07
N MET A 20 5.50 8.44 13.92
CA MET A 20 4.63 8.52 12.74
C MET A 20 5.42 8.76 11.46
N ALA A 21 6.38 9.68 11.49
CA ALA A 21 7.27 9.97 10.37
C ALA A 21 8.08 8.73 9.97
N GLY A 22 8.62 8.02 10.96
CA GLY A 22 9.38 6.78 10.76
C GLY A 22 8.55 5.69 10.09
N CYS A 23 7.32 5.44 10.58
CA CYS A 23 6.39 4.49 9.96
C CYS A 23 6.15 4.85 8.48
N PHE A 24 5.81 6.11 8.21
CA PHE A 24 5.57 6.59 6.85
C PHE A 24 6.79 6.40 5.94
N VAL A 25 7.98 6.78 6.42
CA VAL A 25 9.23 6.65 5.66
C VAL A 25 9.58 5.18 5.43
N ILE A 26 9.40 4.29 6.41
CA ILE A 26 9.66 2.86 6.25
C ILE A 26 8.76 2.26 5.15
N HIS A 27 7.45 2.56 5.19
CA HIS A 27 6.51 2.13 4.17
C HIS A 27 6.96 2.60 2.77
N TYR A 28 7.26 3.89 2.62
CA TYR A 28 7.63 4.45 1.32
C TYR A 28 9.04 4.08 0.87
N LEU A 29 9.96 3.77 1.79
CA LEU A 29 11.25 3.17 1.45
C LEU A 29 11.03 1.81 0.78
N TYR A 30 10.14 0.99 1.34
CA TYR A 30 9.74 -0.26 0.70
C TYR A 30 9.01 -0.04 -0.63
N ARG A 31 8.00 0.83 -0.68
CA ARG A 31 7.10 0.97 -1.83
C ARG A 31 7.63 1.81 -3.00
N ALA A 32 8.34 2.89 -2.72
CA ALA A 32 8.80 3.83 -3.74
C ALA A 32 10.25 3.58 -4.17
N VAL A 33 11.09 2.97 -3.31
CA VAL A 33 12.50 2.73 -3.59
C VAL A 33 12.77 1.24 -3.81
N LEU A 34 12.57 0.40 -2.78
CA LEU A 34 12.96 -1.00 -2.87
C LEU A 34 12.13 -1.79 -3.89
N ALA A 35 10.81 -1.66 -3.83
CA ALA A 35 9.92 -2.41 -4.70
C ALA A 35 10.13 -2.09 -6.19
N PRO A 36 10.14 -0.82 -6.64
CA PRO A 36 10.26 -0.50 -8.06
C PRO A 36 11.67 -0.73 -8.61
N LEU A 37 12.73 -0.48 -7.83
CA LEU A 37 14.11 -0.57 -8.31
C LEU A 37 14.67 -2.00 -8.28
N PHE A 38 14.27 -2.82 -7.30
CA PHE A 38 14.93 -4.11 -7.05
C PHE A 38 14.00 -5.33 -7.06
N LEU A 39 12.72 -5.18 -6.67
CA LEU A 39 11.85 -6.35 -6.43
C LEU A 39 10.87 -6.62 -7.57
N ASN A 40 10.30 -5.58 -8.17
CA ASN A 40 9.18 -5.71 -9.10
C ASN A 40 9.66 -6.25 -10.47
N PRO A 41 9.05 -7.34 -10.97
CA PRO A 41 9.28 -7.80 -12.34
C PRO A 41 8.68 -6.81 -13.35
N SER A 42 9.00 -6.99 -14.64
CA SER A 42 8.53 -6.12 -15.73
C SER A 42 7.03 -5.82 -15.64
N MET A 43 6.69 -4.53 -15.68
CA MET A 43 5.33 -4.01 -15.59
C MET A 43 4.89 -3.44 -16.93
N SER A 44 3.58 -3.45 -17.18
CA SER A 44 3.03 -2.75 -18.34
C SER A 44 3.31 -1.25 -18.26
N PRO A 45 3.60 -0.57 -19.39
CA PRO A 45 3.80 0.87 -19.42
C PRO A 45 2.62 1.63 -18.79
N MET A 46 2.92 2.66 -18.01
CA MET A 46 1.93 3.53 -17.40
C MET A 46 1.75 4.78 -18.25
N HIS A 47 0.50 5.18 -18.48
CA HIS A 47 0.18 6.39 -19.23
C HIS A 47 0.69 7.65 -18.48
N PRO A 48 1.34 8.62 -19.15
CA PRO A 48 1.94 9.79 -18.49
C PRO A 48 0.96 10.60 -17.62
N LEU A 49 -0.30 10.72 -18.05
CA LEU A 49 -1.33 11.39 -17.26
C LEU A 49 -1.54 10.73 -15.88
N VAL A 50 -1.54 9.40 -15.82
CA VAL A 50 -1.72 8.67 -14.54
C VAL A 50 -0.54 8.94 -13.62
N TRP A 51 0.67 8.99 -14.18
CA TRP A 51 1.88 9.36 -13.43
C TRP A 51 1.80 10.78 -12.88
N LEU A 52 1.40 11.76 -13.71
CA LEU A 52 1.26 13.16 -13.28
C LEU A 52 0.23 13.32 -12.16
N MET A 53 -0.91 12.63 -12.25
CA MET A 53 -1.94 12.65 -11.21
C MET A 53 -1.44 12.00 -9.91
N ALA A 54 -0.72 10.87 -10.01
CA ALA A 54 -0.11 10.22 -8.84
C ALA A 54 0.94 11.12 -8.19
N PHE A 55 1.80 11.77 -8.97
CA PHE A 55 2.78 12.74 -8.47
C PHE A 55 2.10 13.90 -7.74
N GLY A 56 1.08 14.51 -8.36
CA GLY A 56 0.31 15.60 -7.74
C GLY A 56 -0.29 15.16 -6.41
N PHE A 57 -0.96 14.00 -6.38
CA PHE A 57 -1.50 13.44 -5.14
C PHE A 57 -0.43 13.26 -4.06
N GLN A 58 0.72 12.65 -4.41
CA GLN A 58 1.80 12.43 -3.44
C GLN A 58 2.36 13.75 -2.89
N MET A 59 2.47 14.80 -3.71
CA MET A 59 2.90 16.13 -3.25
C MET A 59 1.93 16.74 -2.24
N PHE A 60 0.62 16.77 -2.55
CA PHE A 60 -0.38 17.30 -1.62
C PHE A 60 -0.46 16.47 -0.33
N ASN A 61 -0.41 15.14 -0.45
CA ASN A 61 -0.44 14.24 0.69
C ASN A 61 0.79 14.43 1.60
N ALA A 62 1.99 14.51 1.01
CA ALA A 62 3.23 14.71 1.75
C ALA A 62 3.28 16.07 2.45
N ILE A 63 2.80 17.15 1.80
CA ILE A 63 2.72 18.47 2.43
C ILE A 63 1.72 18.45 3.59
N SER A 64 0.54 17.84 3.40
CA SER A 64 -0.49 17.76 4.43
C SER A 64 -0.02 16.97 5.66
N ILE A 65 0.58 15.80 5.44
CA ILE A 65 1.13 14.95 6.50
C ILE A 65 2.34 15.61 7.16
N GLY A 66 3.29 16.10 6.35
CA GLY A 66 4.51 16.75 6.83
C GLY A 66 4.22 17.98 7.67
N GLY A 67 3.28 18.83 7.26
CA GLY A 67 2.85 19.99 8.04
C GLY A 67 2.24 19.60 9.38
N TYR A 68 1.38 18.58 9.41
CA TYR A 68 0.80 18.09 10.65
C TYR A 68 1.85 17.54 11.61
N LEU A 69 2.80 16.76 11.11
CA LEU A 69 3.88 16.23 11.93
C LEU A 69 4.91 17.29 12.35
N ALA A 70 5.07 18.38 11.60
CA ALA A 70 6.07 19.43 11.85
C ALA A 70 5.60 20.57 12.76
N GLY A 71 4.33 20.61 13.17
CA GLY A 71 3.87 21.63 14.14
C GLY A 71 2.40 21.99 14.09
N TYR A 72 1.64 21.59 13.07
CA TYR A 72 0.18 21.79 13.05
C TYR A 72 -0.60 20.71 13.83
N GLY A 73 0.04 19.59 14.16
CA GLY A 73 -0.46 18.54 15.03
C GLY A 73 0.08 18.65 16.46
N PRO A 74 0.09 17.54 17.23
CA PRO A 74 0.63 17.53 18.60
C PRO A 74 2.10 17.95 18.64
N THR A 75 2.43 18.84 19.57
CA THR A 75 3.79 19.41 19.73
C THR A 75 4.39 19.15 21.10
N SER A 76 3.61 18.61 22.05
CA SER A 76 4.09 18.33 23.40
C SER A 76 4.14 16.82 23.75
N PRO A 77 5.10 16.37 24.59
CA PRO A 77 5.10 15.01 25.12
C PRO A 77 3.82 14.65 25.90
N TYR A 78 3.17 15.63 26.53
CA TYR A 78 1.93 15.41 27.27
C TYR A 78 0.77 14.98 26.35
N GLU A 79 0.63 15.62 25.18
CA GLU A 79 -0.39 15.25 24.19
C GLU A 79 -0.20 13.84 23.63
N TRP A 80 1.06 13.40 23.50
CA TRP A 80 1.40 12.04 23.12
C TRP A 80 1.22 11.04 24.25
N GLY A 81 1.55 11.43 25.49
CA GLY A 81 1.28 10.64 26.69
C GLY A 81 -0.20 10.31 26.85
N ALA A 82 -1.06 11.30 26.61
CA ALA A 82 -2.52 11.15 26.66
C ALA A 82 -3.10 10.15 25.64
N ARG A 83 -2.33 9.77 24.61
CA ARG A 83 -2.75 8.79 23.58
C ARG A 83 -1.81 7.58 23.47
N SER A 84 -0.94 7.38 24.46
CA SER A 84 0.11 6.35 24.44
C SER A 84 -0.43 4.93 24.21
N GLU A 85 -1.59 4.58 24.79
CA GLU A 85 -2.25 3.29 24.58
C GLU A 85 -2.69 3.09 23.12
N TRP A 86 -3.37 4.08 22.54
CA TRP A 86 -3.78 4.08 21.13
C TRP A 86 -2.59 4.05 20.19
N MET A 87 -1.51 4.72 20.58
CA MET A 87 -0.27 4.71 19.85
C MET A 87 0.39 3.33 19.83
N PHE A 88 0.39 2.61 20.95
CA PHE A 88 0.87 1.23 21.02
C PHE A 88 0.03 0.29 20.15
N VAL A 89 -1.31 0.32 20.30
CA VAL A 89 -2.20 -0.52 19.50
C VAL A 89 -2.08 -0.19 18.00
N GLY A 90 -2.03 1.10 17.66
CA GLY A 90 -1.84 1.57 16.29
C GLY A 90 -0.53 1.10 15.68
N LEU A 91 0.57 1.10 16.44
CA LEU A 91 1.86 0.56 16.01
C LEU A 91 1.81 -0.94 15.74
N VAL A 92 1.18 -1.72 16.62
CA VAL A 92 1.03 -3.17 16.42
C VAL A 92 0.23 -3.46 15.14
N ILE A 93 -0.88 -2.75 14.95
CA ILE A 93 -1.71 -2.87 13.75
C ILE A 93 -0.93 -2.45 12.50
N TRP A 94 -0.19 -1.35 12.57
CA TRP A 94 0.64 -0.85 11.47
C TRP A 94 1.72 -1.88 11.08
N CYS A 95 2.46 -2.42 12.06
CA CYS A 95 3.49 -3.42 11.83
C CYS A 95 2.95 -4.70 11.18
N TRP A 96 1.83 -5.24 11.69
CA TRP A 96 1.20 -6.41 11.08
C TRP A 96 0.60 -6.11 9.71
N GLY A 97 0.01 -4.92 9.52
CA GLY A 97 -0.47 -4.45 8.22
C GLY A 97 0.64 -4.41 7.18
N LEU A 98 1.76 -3.76 7.50
CA LEU A 98 2.92 -3.67 6.61
C LEU A 98 3.52 -5.05 6.30
N MET A 99 3.77 -5.88 7.32
CA MET A 99 4.30 -7.23 7.10
C MET A 99 3.38 -8.08 6.23
N ALA A 100 2.07 -8.01 6.47
CA ALA A 100 1.09 -8.71 5.64
C ALA A 100 1.05 -8.13 4.22
N ASN A 101 1.11 -6.81 4.04
CA ASN A 101 1.19 -6.18 2.72
C ASN A 101 2.42 -6.67 1.95
N MET A 102 3.60 -6.63 2.58
CA MET A 102 4.86 -7.11 2.00
C MET A 102 4.79 -8.58 1.59
N PHE A 103 4.27 -9.44 2.47
CA PHE A 103 4.09 -10.87 2.18
C PHE A 103 3.22 -11.11 0.95
N HIS A 104 2.09 -10.41 0.82
CA HIS A 104 1.19 -10.58 -0.31
C HIS A 104 1.73 -9.95 -1.60
N ASP A 105 2.48 -8.85 -1.51
CA ASP A 105 3.19 -8.26 -2.65
C ASP A 105 4.28 -9.21 -3.17
N ASP A 106 5.04 -9.85 -2.29
CA ASP A 106 6.05 -10.85 -2.68
C ASP A 106 5.43 -12.08 -3.37
N ASP A 107 4.30 -12.58 -2.87
CA ASP A 107 3.56 -13.66 -3.54
C ASP A 107 3.15 -13.25 -4.97
N LEU A 108 2.65 -12.02 -5.15
CA LEU A 108 2.31 -11.49 -6.48
C LEU A 108 3.53 -11.35 -7.40
N ARG A 109 4.69 -10.95 -6.86
CA ARG A 109 5.94 -10.89 -7.62
C ARG A 109 6.37 -12.27 -8.08
N GLU A 110 6.32 -13.28 -7.22
CA GLU A 110 6.69 -14.64 -7.60
C GLU A 110 5.73 -15.26 -8.61
N ILE A 111 4.44 -14.97 -8.49
CA ILE A 111 3.43 -15.35 -9.49
C ILE A 111 3.75 -14.73 -10.85
N ARG A 112 4.14 -13.45 -10.90
CA ARG A 112 4.54 -12.81 -12.16
C ARG A 112 5.81 -13.39 -12.74
N ARG A 113 6.84 -13.63 -11.90
CA ARG A 113 8.10 -14.25 -12.34
C ARG A 113 7.87 -15.67 -12.88
N SER A 114 7.05 -16.46 -12.20
CA SER A 114 6.71 -17.82 -12.65
C SER A 114 5.86 -17.83 -13.92
N ALA A 115 4.97 -16.86 -14.11
CA ALA A 115 4.23 -16.68 -15.36
C ALA A 115 5.17 -16.31 -16.53
N ASP A 116 6.11 -15.38 -16.31
CA ASP A 116 7.11 -14.99 -17.30
C ASP A 116 8.01 -16.18 -17.69
N ARG A 117 8.49 -16.97 -16.71
CA ARG A 117 9.26 -18.19 -16.97
C ARG A 117 8.50 -19.20 -17.84
N LYS A 118 7.20 -19.40 -17.58
CA LYS A 118 6.34 -20.28 -18.39
C LYS A 118 6.17 -19.74 -19.81
N GLN A 119 5.90 -18.43 -19.94
CA GLN A 119 5.73 -17.79 -21.25
C GLN A 119 7.01 -17.89 -22.08
N ARG A 120 8.19 -17.68 -21.48
CA ARG A 120 9.49 -17.87 -22.16
C ARG A 120 9.71 -19.30 -22.63
N LYS A 121 9.29 -20.28 -21.82
CA LYS A 121 9.41 -21.70 -22.17
C LYS A 121 8.53 -22.05 -23.36
N GLU A 122 7.27 -21.63 -23.34
CA GLU A 122 6.33 -21.83 -24.46
C GLU A 122 6.79 -21.14 -25.75
N ALA A 123 7.32 -19.92 -25.65
CA ALA A 123 7.89 -19.22 -26.80
C ALA A 123 9.07 -19.97 -27.44
N LYS A 124 9.95 -20.54 -26.60
CA LYS A 124 11.08 -21.37 -27.08
C LYS A 124 10.61 -22.66 -27.73
N GLU A 125 9.65 -23.36 -27.12
CA GLU A 125 9.10 -24.61 -27.66
C GLU A 125 8.36 -24.41 -28.98
N GLN A 126 7.69 -23.26 -29.15
CA GLN A 126 6.99 -22.90 -30.38
C GLN A 126 7.89 -22.21 -31.42
N GLY A 127 9.15 -21.92 -31.10
CA GLY A 127 10.07 -21.18 -31.96
C GLY A 127 9.61 -19.76 -32.32
N LYS A 128 8.75 -19.15 -31.49
CA LYS A 128 8.11 -17.86 -31.74
C LYS A 128 8.71 -16.75 -30.87
N PRO A 129 8.74 -15.49 -31.34
CA PRO A 129 9.14 -14.37 -30.51
C PRO A 129 8.17 -14.22 -29.33
N MET A 130 8.71 -13.85 -28.16
CA MET A 130 7.96 -13.81 -26.89
C MET A 130 6.70 -12.92 -26.95
N GLU A 131 6.74 -11.86 -27.75
CA GLU A 131 5.62 -10.93 -27.95
C GLU A 131 4.41 -11.56 -28.65
N SER A 132 4.63 -12.64 -29.41
CA SER A 132 3.57 -13.35 -30.14
C SER A 132 2.90 -14.44 -29.31
N VAL A 133 3.40 -14.74 -28.11
CA VAL A 133 2.80 -15.70 -27.18
C VAL A 133 1.90 -14.94 -26.21
N ASP A 134 0.68 -15.45 -26.01
CA ASP A 134 -0.29 -14.87 -25.10
C ASP A 134 0.26 -14.73 -23.68
N LYS A 135 -0.03 -13.59 -23.03
CA LYS A 135 0.37 -13.36 -21.63
C LYS A 135 -0.34 -14.36 -20.72
N ILE A 136 0.47 -15.13 -19.98
CA ILE A 136 -0.01 -16.08 -18.98
C ILE A 136 -0.33 -15.32 -17.70
N TYR A 137 -1.53 -15.54 -17.17
CA TYR A 137 -1.95 -15.03 -15.88
C TYR A 137 -2.26 -16.19 -14.94
N MET A 138 -1.98 -16.01 -13.66
CA MET A 138 -2.25 -17.01 -12.64
C MET A 138 -3.00 -16.39 -11.47
N ILE A 139 -3.78 -17.23 -10.79
CA ILE A 139 -4.58 -16.82 -9.63
C ILE A 139 -3.70 -16.98 -8.38
N PRO A 140 -3.53 -15.95 -7.54
CA PRO A 140 -2.78 -16.05 -6.29
C PRO A 140 -3.49 -16.96 -5.29
N LYS A 141 -2.75 -17.75 -4.48
CA LYS A 141 -3.37 -18.78 -3.61
C LYS A 141 -2.89 -18.74 -2.17
N ASN A 142 -1.84 -17.99 -1.86
CA ASN A 142 -1.21 -18.01 -0.55
C ASN A 142 -1.80 -16.94 0.37
N GLY A 143 -1.72 -17.16 1.69
CA GLY A 143 -2.23 -16.23 2.70
C GLY A 143 -3.70 -15.86 2.51
N LEU A 144 -3.99 -14.56 2.60
CA LEU A 144 -5.33 -14.00 2.45
C LEU A 144 -5.86 -14.08 1.00
N PHE A 145 -5.03 -14.41 0.00
CA PHE A 145 -5.52 -14.63 -1.37
C PHE A 145 -6.47 -15.84 -1.50
N LYS A 146 -6.51 -16.70 -0.48
CA LYS A 146 -7.53 -17.74 -0.34
C LYS A 146 -8.94 -17.16 -0.20
N TYR A 147 -9.07 -15.95 0.34
CA TYR A 147 -10.34 -15.31 0.64
C TYR A 147 -10.63 -14.07 -0.22
N ALA A 148 -9.61 -13.30 -0.59
CA ALA A 148 -9.77 -12.06 -1.37
C ALA A 148 -8.70 -11.90 -2.46
N LEU A 149 -9.08 -11.48 -3.66
CA LEU A 149 -8.16 -11.37 -4.81
C LEU A 149 -7.15 -10.22 -4.69
N HIS A 150 -7.49 -9.17 -3.93
CA HIS A 150 -6.61 -8.01 -3.68
C HIS A 150 -6.28 -7.90 -2.19
N ALA A 151 -5.83 -9.01 -1.59
CA ALA A 151 -5.47 -9.06 -0.17
C ALA A 151 -4.42 -8.01 0.25
N HIS A 152 -3.46 -7.70 -0.63
CA HIS A 152 -2.45 -6.66 -0.39
C HIS A 152 -3.07 -5.28 -0.13
N TYR A 153 -4.12 -4.88 -0.86
CA TYR A 153 -4.84 -3.63 -0.59
C TYR A 153 -5.50 -3.62 0.78
N PHE A 154 -6.13 -4.73 1.17
CA PHE A 154 -6.73 -4.84 2.50
C PHE A 154 -5.68 -4.72 3.61
N CYS A 155 -4.50 -5.32 3.42
CA CYS A 155 -3.39 -5.20 4.37
C CYS A 155 -2.85 -3.76 4.43
N GLU A 156 -2.77 -3.06 3.29
CA GLU A 156 -2.38 -1.65 3.20
C GLU A 156 -3.39 -0.77 3.97
N TRP A 157 -4.69 -1.04 3.84
CA TRP A 157 -5.71 -0.31 4.61
C TRP A 157 -5.60 -0.56 6.12
N ILE A 158 -5.31 -1.81 6.54
CA ILE A 158 -5.05 -2.12 7.95
C ILE A 158 -3.82 -1.36 8.44
N GLU A 159 -2.75 -1.35 7.65
CA GLU A 159 -1.52 -0.61 7.96
C GLU A 159 -1.85 0.87 8.25
N TRP A 160 -2.50 1.55 7.32
CA TRP A 160 -2.81 2.98 7.46
C TRP A 160 -3.91 3.29 8.47
N ALA A 161 -4.82 2.34 8.76
CA ALA A 161 -5.71 2.43 9.91
C ALA A 161 -4.93 2.43 11.22
N GLY A 162 -3.93 1.55 11.37
CA GLY A 162 -3.00 1.58 12.49
C GLY A 162 -2.25 2.90 12.59
N TRP A 163 -1.74 3.41 11.47
CA TRP A 163 -1.05 4.71 11.42
C TRP A 163 -1.95 5.89 11.83
N TRP A 164 -3.22 5.88 11.41
CA TRP A 164 -4.18 6.88 11.87
C TRP A 164 -4.46 6.76 13.38
N MET A 165 -4.56 5.54 13.92
CA MET A 165 -4.72 5.34 15.37
C MET A 165 -3.55 5.91 16.18
N ILE A 166 -2.32 5.83 15.67
CA ILE A 166 -1.13 6.46 16.27
C ILE A 166 -1.34 7.98 16.38
N GLY A 167 -1.73 8.63 15.29
CA GLY A 167 -1.98 10.07 15.27
C GLY A 167 -3.19 10.50 16.10
N GLY A 168 -4.10 9.57 16.40
CA GLY A 168 -5.35 9.81 17.11
C GLY A 168 -6.45 10.40 16.21
N TRP A 169 -7.66 10.50 16.76
CA TRP A 169 -8.86 10.86 16.01
C TRP A 169 -8.76 12.21 15.27
N GLN A 170 -8.03 13.15 15.85
CA GLN A 170 -7.82 14.51 15.30
C GLN A 170 -6.69 14.58 14.26
N CYS A 171 -6.02 13.47 13.94
CA CYS A 171 -5.06 13.44 12.85
C CYS A 171 -5.79 13.40 11.50
N HIS A 172 -6.27 14.56 11.06
CA HIS A 172 -7.03 14.70 9.83
C HIS A 172 -6.27 14.24 8.58
N PRO A 173 -4.95 14.52 8.41
CA PRO A 173 -4.22 14.02 7.25
C PRO A 173 -4.16 12.49 7.19
N ALA A 174 -3.91 11.81 8.31
CA ALA A 174 -3.88 10.35 8.33
C ALA A 174 -5.23 9.73 8.00
N ARG A 175 -6.31 10.30 8.56
CA ARG A 175 -7.67 9.90 8.24
C ARG A 175 -8.00 10.09 6.76
N SER A 176 -7.74 11.29 6.23
CA SER A 176 -7.99 11.62 4.83
C SER A 176 -7.20 10.71 3.89
N PHE A 177 -5.94 10.42 4.24
CA PHE A 177 -5.10 9.54 3.44
C PHE A 177 -5.66 8.12 3.37
N LEU A 178 -6.06 7.52 4.49
CA LEU A 178 -6.71 6.21 4.52
C LEU A 178 -7.99 6.18 3.67
N PHE A 179 -8.85 7.19 3.78
CA PHE A 179 -10.06 7.27 2.96
C PHE A 179 -9.75 7.44 1.47
N ASN A 180 -8.71 8.21 1.12
CA ASN A 180 -8.24 8.34 -0.26
C ASN A 180 -7.74 7.00 -0.80
N GLU A 181 -7.01 6.22 -0.01
CA GLU A 181 -6.61 4.87 -0.44
C GLU A 181 -7.81 3.95 -0.65
N ILE A 182 -8.74 3.89 0.29
CA ILE A 182 -9.93 3.04 0.16
C ILE A 182 -10.73 3.43 -1.09
N SER A 183 -11.00 4.72 -1.26
CA SER A 183 -11.80 5.24 -2.38
C SER A 183 -11.16 5.03 -3.74
N THR A 184 -9.83 5.03 -3.83
CA THR A 184 -9.11 4.81 -5.10
C THR A 184 -8.87 3.32 -5.39
N MET A 185 -8.57 2.52 -4.36
CA MET A 185 -8.25 1.09 -4.51
C MET A 185 -9.48 0.20 -4.61
N LEU A 186 -10.58 0.52 -3.91
CA LEU A 186 -11.78 -0.34 -3.90
C LEU A 186 -12.41 -0.48 -5.30
N PRO A 187 -12.65 0.60 -6.08
CA PRO A 187 -13.17 0.46 -7.45
C PRO A 187 -12.25 -0.38 -8.33
N ARG A 188 -10.93 -0.22 -8.16
CA ARG A 188 -9.91 -1.00 -8.88
C ARG A 188 -9.97 -2.48 -8.51
N ALA A 189 -10.11 -2.82 -7.23
CA ALA A 189 -10.25 -4.20 -6.78
C ALA A 189 -11.51 -4.87 -7.34
N LEU A 190 -12.63 -4.15 -7.38
CA LEU A 190 -13.88 -4.61 -7.97
C LEU A 190 -13.76 -4.86 -9.47
N GLN A 191 -13.13 -3.94 -10.21
CA GLN A 191 -12.83 -4.13 -11.63
C GLN A 191 -11.88 -5.32 -11.86
N GLY A 192 -10.84 -5.45 -11.02
CA GLY A 192 -9.91 -6.57 -11.06
C GLY A 192 -10.62 -7.91 -10.84
N LYS A 193 -11.55 -7.99 -9.88
CA LYS A 193 -12.37 -9.19 -9.67
C LYS A 193 -13.19 -9.54 -10.91
N ARG A 194 -13.88 -8.56 -11.52
CA ARG A 194 -14.64 -8.78 -12.77
C ARG A 194 -13.75 -9.30 -13.90
N TRP A 195 -12.52 -8.77 -13.99
CA TRP A 195 -11.53 -9.26 -14.94
C TRP A 195 -11.12 -10.71 -14.66
N TYR A 196 -10.85 -11.07 -13.40
CA TYR A 196 -10.55 -12.45 -13.00
C TYR A 196 -11.71 -13.40 -13.31
N GLU A 197 -12.96 -12.98 -13.05
CA GLU A 197 -14.16 -13.78 -13.36
C GLU A 197 -14.29 -14.03 -14.85
N LYS A 198 -14.08 -13.01 -15.69
CA LYS A 198 -14.11 -13.13 -17.14
C LYS A 198 -12.97 -14.01 -17.68
N LYS A 199 -11.77 -13.92 -17.08
CA LYS A 199 -10.57 -14.61 -17.57
C LYS A 199 -10.51 -16.09 -17.15
N PHE A 200 -10.91 -16.41 -15.92
CA PHE A 200 -10.75 -17.75 -15.35
C PHE A 200 -12.07 -18.48 -15.07
N GLY A 201 -13.21 -17.78 -15.14
CA GLY A 201 -14.50 -18.31 -14.74
C GLY A 201 -14.72 -18.23 -13.22
N LYS A 202 -15.98 -18.05 -12.81
CA LYS A 202 -16.37 -17.89 -11.39
C LYS A 202 -16.04 -19.11 -10.54
N GLU A 203 -16.17 -20.31 -11.11
CA GLU A 203 -15.90 -21.58 -10.42
C GLU A 203 -14.45 -21.68 -9.94
N LYS A 204 -13.48 -21.27 -10.79
CA LYS A 204 -12.06 -21.30 -10.46
C LYS A 204 -11.66 -20.29 -9.37
N LEU A 205 -12.48 -19.27 -9.15
CA LEU A 205 -12.26 -18.28 -8.09
C LEU A 205 -12.79 -18.71 -6.73
N GLN A 206 -13.54 -19.82 -6.64
CA GLN A 206 -13.94 -20.44 -5.38
C GLN A 206 -14.58 -19.46 -4.38
N GLY A 207 -15.41 -18.53 -4.88
CA GLY A 207 -16.13 -17.57 -4.03
C GLY A 207 -15.27 -16.43 -3.45
N ARG A 208 -14.02 -16.28 -3.87
CA ARG A 208 -13.13 -15.20 -3.40
C ARG A 208 -13.73 -13.82 -3.62
N LYS A 209 -13.56 -12.99 -2.60
CA LYS A 209 -13.98 -11.59 -2.56
C LYS A 209 -12.96 -10.70 -3.29
N ALA A 210 -13.33 -9.46 -3.57
CA ALA A 210 -12.50 -8.52 -4.28
C ALA A 210 -11.33 -8.07 -3.41
N VAL A 211 -11.60 -7.67 -2.16
CA VAL A 211 -10.60 -7.07 -1.25
C VAL A 211 -10.84 -7.41 0.22
N ILE A 212 -12.07 -7.34 0.75
CA ILE A 212 -12.34 -7.65 2.17
C ILE A 212 -12.84 -9.09 2.29
N PRO A 213 -12.11 -9.98 2.99
CA PRO A 213 -12.54 -11.35 3.23
C PRO A 213 -13.94 -11.43 3.83
N GLY A 214 -14.80 -12.29 3.26
CA GLY A 214 -16.19 -12.46 3.71
C GLY A 214 -17.17 -11.36 3.30
N VAL A 215 -16.71 -10.16 2.94
CA VAL A 215 -17.57 -9.01 2.65
C VAL A 215 -17.62 -8.71 1.15
N ILE A 216 -16.56 -8.12 0.58
CA ILE A 216 -16.57 -7.53 -0.76
C ILE A 216 -15.39 -7.92 -1.64
#